data_AF-A0A6G0U4E6-F1
#
_entry.id   AF-A0A6G0U4E6-F1
#
_cell.length_a   1.000
_cell.length_b   1.000
_cell.length_c   1.000
_cell.angle_alpha   90.00
_cell.angle_beta   90.00
_cell.angle_gamma   90.00
#
_symmetry.space_group_name_H-M   'P 1'
#
loop_
_entity.id
_entity.type
_entity.pdbx_description
1 polymer ?
#
loop_
_entity_poly.entity_id
_entity_poly.type
_entity_poly.pdbx_seq_one_letter_code
_entity_poly.pdbx_strand_id
1 'polypeptide(L)'
;MASIEKLQHLLDRGKGHKNMDDVIFKKIDDSLRIYNRVGLFDIFDKSQNESDTSDTFLCNVDGCSSTFTSMADYDLHYNSNHRYTCTYCRKLLQSAHLLDLHISELHDNFFKASSAKKPMFKCFIETCETLFWNSEERDTHCKDIHKMSKNFLQHYGIKKNKKKNKKTKNNEPPNLEAMLSSNMVID
;
A
#
# COMPACT_ATOMS: atom_id res chain seq x y z
N MET A 1 33.33 39.02 3.76
CA MET A 1 32.39 40.18 3.89
C MET A 1 31.22 40.07 2.91
N ALA A 2 31.46 39.88 1.60
CA ALA A 2 30.42 39.86 0.55
C ALA A 2 29.33 38.74 0.62
N SER A 3 29.57 37.64 1.34
CA SER A 3 28.62 36.52 1.41
C SER A 3 27.48 36.77 2.42
N ILE A 4 27.73 37.56 3.46
CA ILE A 4 26.76 37.84 4.52
C ILE A 4 25.79 38.93 4.04
N GLU A 5 26.28 39.93 3.32
CA GLU A 5 25.46 40.98 2.69
C GLU A 5 24.48 40.40 1.67
N LYS A 6 24.91 39.43 0.85
CA LYS A 6 24.01 38.70 -0.06
C LYS A 6 22.92 37.92 0.67
N LEU A 7 23.26 37.29 1.80
CA LEU A 7 22.30 36.55 2.62
C LEU A 7 21.30 37.51 3.28
N GLN A 8 21.73 38.66 3.78
CA GLN A 8 20.84 39.70 4.28
C GLN A 8 19.90 40.23 3.19
N HIS A 9 20.43 40.43 1.98
CA HIS A 9 19.64 40.90 0.84
C HIS A 9 18.58 39.89 0.36
N LEU A 10 18.83 38.59 0.54
CA LEU A 10 17.87 37.51 0.27
C LEU A 10 16.81 37.41 1.37
N LEU A 11 17.22 37.54 2.63
CA LEU A 11 16.32 37.53 3.79
C LEU A 11 15.37 38.73 3.82
N ASP A 12 15.78 39.89 3.29
CA ASP A 12 14.91 41.06 3.18
C ASP A 12 13.91 40.97 2.01
N ARG A 13 14.19 40.17 0.97
CA ARG A 13 13.26 39.94 -0.16
C ARG A 13 12.18 38.89 0.13
N GLY A 14 12.35 38.12 1.20
CA GLY A 14 11.57 36.92 1.52
C GLY A 14 10.71 37.02 2.78
N LYS A 15 10.19 38.20 3.14
CA LYS A 15 9.29 38.35 4.31
C LYS A 15 7.86 38.67 3.86
N GLY A 16 6.91 37.87 4.32
CA GLY A 16 5.47 38.11 4.20
C GLY A 16 4.70 37.06 3.42
N HIS A 17 3.40 36.90 3.76
CA HIS A 17 2.45 36.17 2.94
C HIS A 17 2.25 36.97 1.65
N LYS A 18 2.71 36.41 0.54
CA LYS A 18 2.64 37.02 -0.79
C LYS A 18 1.28 36.66 -1.40
N ASN A 19 0.56 37.66 -1.89
CA ASN A 19 -0.78 37.45 -2.46
C ASN A 19 -0.66 36.66 -3.77
N MET A 20 -1.69 35.87 -4.10
CA MET A 20 -1.70 35.04 -5.30
C MET A 20 -1.53 35.83 -6.60
N ASP A 21 -1.90 37.12 -6.60
CA ASP A 21 -1.77 38.02 -7.75
C ASP A 21 -0.41 38.75 -7.84
N ASP A 22 0.60 38.33 -7.08
CA ASP A 22 1.90 38.99 -7.12
C ASP A 22 2.60 38.85 -8.48
N VAL A 23 3.20 39.95 -8.94
CA VAL A 23 3.95 40.05 -10.20
C VAL A 23 5.08 39.01 -10.29
N ILE A 24 5.62 38.60 -9.13
CA ILE A 24 6.64 37.56 -9.04
C ILE A 24 6.06 36.19 -9.41
N PHE A 25 4.87 35.84 -8.87
CA PHE A 25 4.19 34.59 -9.23
C PHE A 25 3.74 34.62 -10.68
N LYS A 26 3.22 35.74 -11.18
CA LYS A 26 2.83 35.86 -12.60
C LYS A 26 4.00 35.65 -13.56
N LYS A 27 5.18 36.24 -13.27
CA LYS A 27 6.39 36.01 -14.08
C LYS A 27 6.88 34.57 -14.02
N ILE A 28 6.80 33.93 -12.86
CA ILE A 28 7.20 32.54 -12.68
C ILE A 28 6.19 31.60 -13.37
N ASP A 29 4.90 31.88 -13.28
CA ASP A 29 3.83 31.12 -13.93
C ASP A 29 3.89 31.25 -15.45
N ASP A 30 4.12 32.46 -15.98
CA ASP A 30 4.36 32.68 -17.42
C ASP A 30 5.63 31.95 -17.91
N SER A 31 6.69 31.93 -17.09
CA SER A 31 7.97 31.31 -17.45
C SER A 31 7.95 29.79 -17.35
N LEU A 32 7.29 29.23 -16.33
CA LEU A 32 7.32 27.79 -16.05
C LEU A 32 6.09 27.08 -16.63
N ARG A 33 4.98 27.80 -16.87
CA ARG A 33 3.70 27.28 -17.37
C ARG A 33 3.18 26.06 -16.61
N ILE A 34 3.61 25.87 -15.36
CA ILE A 34 3.31 24.68 -14.56
C ILE A 34 1.80 24.57 -14.29
N TYR A 35 1.10 25.69 -14.15
CA TYR A 35 -0.34 25.74 -13.90
C TYR A 35 -1.15 26.18 -15.11
N ASN A 36 -0.55 26.23 -16.31
CA ASN A 36 -1.32 26.52 -17.49
C ASN A 36 -2.25 25.32 -17.71
N ARG A 37 -3.53 25.52 -17.46
CA ARG A 37 -4.58 24.51 -17.65
C ARG A 37 -4.75 24.35 -19.15
N VAL A 38 -3.83 23.64 -19.79
CA VAL A 38 -3.99 23.19 -21.17
C VAL A 38 -5.24 22.34 -21.13
N GLY A 39 -6.33 22.84 -21.73
CA GLY A 39 -7.51 22.03 -21.91
C GLY A 39 -7.05 20.73 -22.55
N LEU A 40 -7.41 19.60 -21.96
CA LEU A 40 -7.21 18.30 -22.57
C LEU A 40 -8.14 18.28 -23.80
N PHE A 41 -7.67 18.86 -24.91
CA PHE A 41 -8.29 18.64 -26.19
C PHE A 41 -7.96 17.21 -26.55
N ASP A 42 -8.99 16.36 -26.61
CA ASP A 42 -8.87 14.98 -27.05
C ASP A 42 -8.15 14.97 -28.38
N ILE A 43 -6.90 14.52 -28.38
CA ILE A 43 -6.22 14.10 -29.60
C ILE A 43 -6.89 12.77 -29.96
N PHE A 44 -8.08 12.83 -30.56
CA PHE A 44 -8.57 11.71 -31.36
C PHE A 44 -7.70 11.69 -32.61
N ASP A 45 -6.53 11.04 -32.50
CA ASP A 45 -5.74 10.70 -33.65
C ASP A 45 -6.54 9.67 -34.44
N LYS A 46 -7.27 10.16 -35.44
CA LYS A 46 -8.11 9.38 -36.33
C LYS A 46 -7.20 8.76 -37.39
N SER A 47 -6.16 8.02 -36.97
CA SER A 47 -5.38 7.17 -37.88
C SER A 47 -6.12 5.85 -38.06
N GLN A 48 -7.10 5.89 -38.95
CA GLN A 48 -7.68 4.74 -39.63
C GLN A 48 -6.56 3.93 -40.29
N ASN A 49 -6.11 2.87 -39.62
CA ASN A 49 -5.47 1.71 -40.24
C ASN A 49 -6.17 0.49 -39.65
N GLU A 50 -7.34 0.19 -40.21
CA GLU A 50 -8.03 -1.06 -39.92
C GLU A 50 -7.19 -2.22 -40.47
N SER A 51 -6.57 -2.96 -39.56
CA SER A 51 -6.25 -4.36 -39.78
C SER A 51 -7.15 -5.17 -38.86
N ASP A 52 -7.99 -6.02 -39.46
CA ASP A 52 -8.83 -7.03 -38.79
C ASP A 52 -7.99 -7.99 -37.94
N THR A 53 -7.59 -7.51 -36.77
CA THR A 53 -7.25 -8.34 -35.63
C THR A 53 -8.13 -7.81 -34.51
N SER A 54 -9.13 -8.57 -34.10
CA SER A 54 -9.98 -8.26 -32.95
C SER A 54 -9.16 -7.56 -31.87
N ASP A 55 -9.41 -6.26 -31.65
CA ASP A 55 -8.62 -5.41 -30.76
C ASP A 55 -8.63 -6.04 -29.36
N THR A 56 -7.54 -6.70 -29.03
CA THR A 56 -7.34 -7.29 -27.72
C THR A 56 -6.69 -6.27 -26.82
N PHE A 57 -7.20 -6.14 -25.60
CA PHE A 57 -6.65 -5.23 -24.60
C PHE A 57 -6.31 -5.99 -23.31
N LEU A 58 -5.38 -5.43 -22.55
CA LEU A 58 -4.85 -6.02 -21.32
C LEU A 58 -5.62 -5.56 -20.08
N CYS A 59 -5.60 -6.39 -19.03
CA CYS A 59 -6.04 -5.94 -17.72
C CYS A 59 -5.15 -4.79 -17.22
N ASN A 60 -5.77 -3.75 -16.63
CA ASN A 60 -5.06 -2.57 -16.14
C ASN A 60 -4.48 -2.74 -14.72
N VAL A 61 -4.68 -3.89 -14.08
CA VAL A 61 -4.22 -4.15 -12.72
C VAL A 61 -2.77 -4.62 -12.73
N ASP A 62 -1.91 -3.95 -11.95
CA ASP A 62 -0.49 -4.29 -11.83
C ASP A 62 -0.29 -5.78 -11.51
N GLY A 63 0.46 -6.48 -12.37
CA GLY A 63 0.76 -7.90 -12.19
C GLY A 63 -0.31 -8.86 -12.71
N CYS A 64 -1.37 -8.36 -13.34
CA CYS A 64 -2.31 -9.18 -14.10
C CYS A 64 -1.92 -9.21 -15.59
N SER A 65 -1.84 -10.40 -16.18
CA SER A 65 -1.48 -10.61 -17.58
C SER A 65 -2.65 -11.11 -18.44
N SER A 66 -3.89 -10.92 -18.00
CA SER A 66 -5.08 -11.35 -18.73
C SER A 66 -5.39 -10.40 -19.89
N THR A 67 -5.71 -10.95 -21.05
CA THR A 67 -6.11 -10.25 -22.28
C THR A 67 -7.58 -10.51 -22.60
N PHE A 68 -8.28 -9.49 -23.09
CA PHE A 68 -9.70 -9.56 -23.40
C PHE A 68 -9.98 -8.96 -24.77
N THR A 69 -10.99 -9.48 -25.47
CA THR A 69 -11.56 -8.90 -26.69
C THR A 69 -12.88 -8.16 -26.43
N SER A 70 -13.54 -8.47 -25.31
CA SER A 70 -14.84 -7.93 -24.93
C SER A 70 -14.76 -7.26 -23.56
N MET A 71 -15.42 -6.11 -23.43
CA MET A 71 -15.54 -5.40 -22.15
C MET A 71 -16.28 -6.22 -21.10
N ALA A 72 -17.27 -7.02 -21.50
CA ALA A 72 -18.04 -7.84 -20.57
C ALA A 72 -17.17 -8.92 -19.88
N ASP A 73 -16.24 -9.52 -20.62
CA ASP A 73 -15.31 -10.52 -20.09
C ASP A 73 -14.30 -9.88 -19.14
N TYR A 74 -13.85 -8.66 -19.47
CA TYR A 74 -12.99 -7.87 -18.60
C TYR A 74 -13.70 -7.51 -17.28
N ASP A 75 -14.95 -7.05 -17.32
CA ASP A 75 -15.71 -6.70 -16.11
C ASP A 75 -15.92 -7.91 -15.21
N LEU A 76 -16.25 -9.06 -15.79
CA LEU A 76 -16.39 -10.32 -15.03
C LEU A 76 -15.06 -10.75 -14.39
N HIS A 77 -13.96 -10.65 -15.14
CA HIS A 77 -12.63 -10.91 -14.64
C HIS A 77 -12.25 -9.98 -13.50
N TYR A 78 -12.49 -8.67 -13.65
CA TYR A 78 -12.18 -7.68 -12.63
C TYR A 78 -13.00 -7.91 -11.36
N ASN A 79 -14.30 -8.19 -11.51
CA ASN A 79 -15.21 -8.46 -10.41
C ASN A 79 -14.84 -9.72 -9.62
N SER A 80 -14.35 -10.75 -10.29
CA SER A 80 -13.97 -12.02 -9.66
C SER A 80 -12.55 -12.03 -9.09
N ASN A 81 -11.60 -11.32 -9.70
CA ASN A 81 -10.17 -11.44 -9.39
C ASN A 81 -9.55 -10.22 -8.72
N HIS A 82 -10.13 -9.03 -8.89
CA HIS A 82 -9.48 -7.78 -8.48
C HIS A 82 -10.31 -6.93 -7.52
N ARG A 83 -11.64 -7.06 -7.57
CA ARG A 83 -12.61 -6.18 -6.88
C ARG A 83 -12.41 -5.98 -5.39
N TYR A 84 -11.92 -7.00 -4.69
CA TYR A 84 -11.67 -6.98 -3.25
C TYR A 84 -10.21 -7.28 -2.91
N THR A 85 -9.29 -6.70 -3.66
CA THR A 85 -7.85 -6.88 -3.46
C THR A 85 -7.30 -5.82 -2.51
N CYS A 86 -6.52 -6.25 -1.51
CA CYS A 86 -5.81 -5.32 -0.64
C CYS A 86 -4.69 -4.60 -1.39
N THR A 87 -4.65 -3.27 -1.28
CA THR A 87 -3.63 -2.44 -1.94
C THR A 87 -2.22 -2.66 -1.38
N TYR A 88 -2.11 -3.02 -0.10
CA TYR A 88 -0.82 -3.19 0.58
C TYR A 88 -0.18 -4.56 0.37
N CYS A 89 -0.97 -5.64 0.48
CA CYS A 89 -0.44 -7.01 0.40
C CYS A 89 -0.93 -7.79 -0.84
N ARG A 90 -1.74 -7.18 -1.70
CA ARG A 90 -2.32 -7.77 -2.92
C ARG A 90 -3.10 -9.07 -2.68
N LYS A 91 -3.55 -9.32 -1.43
CA LYS A 91 -4.42 -10.45 -1.10
C LYS A 91 -5.83 -10.18 -1.60
N LEU A 92 -6.44 -11.16 -2.28
CA LEU A 92 -7.85 -11.14 -2.67
C LEU A 92 -8.74 -11.62 -1.51
N LEU A 93 -9.82 -10.89 -1.25
CA LEU A 93 -10.83 -11.22 -0.23
C LEU A 93 -12.18 -11.52 -0.90
N GLN A 94 -13.08 -12.22 -0.21
CA GLN A 94 -14.37 -12.67 -0.79
C GLN A 94 -15.49 -11.62 -0.73
N SER A 95 -15.34 -10.57 0.09
CA SER A 95 -16.32 -9.48 0.20
C SER A 95 -15.64 -8.16 0.57
N ALA A 96 -16.38 -7.06 0.38
CA ALA A 96 -15.94 -5.73 0.78
C ALA A 96 -15.66 -5.65 2.29
N HIS A 97 -16.56 -6.18 3.12
CA HIS A 97 -16.35 -6.19 4.57
C HIS A 97 -15.14 -6.98 5.01
N LEU A 98 -14.89 -8.15 4.40
CA LEU A 98 -13.68 -8.92 4.71
C LEU A 98 -12.40 -8.16 4.31
N LEU A 99 -12.45 -7.35 3.24
CA LEU A 99 -11.37 -6.45 2.87
C LEU A 99 -11.17 -5.33 3.92
N ASP A 100 -12.25 -4.72 4.40
CA ASP A 100 -12.17 -3.67 5.42
C ASP A 100 -11.64 -4.20 6.76
N LEU A 101 -12.11 -5.38 7.17
CA LEU A 101 -11.56 -6.10 8.34
C LEU A 101 -10.08 -6.41 8.14
N HIS A 102 -9.69 -6.88 6.96
CA HIS A 102 -8.30 -7.18 6.64
C HIS A 102 -7.42 -5.92 6.74
N ILE A 103 -7.84 -4.79 6.15
CA ILE A 103 -7.09 -3.53 6.18
C ILE A 103 -6.97 -3.03 7.62
N SER A 104 -8.07 -3.02 8.38
CA SER A 104 -8.06 -2.56 9.77
C SER A 104 -7.22 -3.46 10.67
N GLU A 105 -7.36 -4.79 10.60
CA GLU A 105 -6.65 -5.69 11.51
C GLU A 105 -5.15 -5.83 11.19
N LEU A 106 -4.74 -5.70 9.92
CA LEU A 106 -3.36 -6.00 9.48
C LEU A 106 -2.55 -4.79 9.03
N HIS A 107 -3.19 -3.78 8.45
CA HIS A 107 -2.50 -2.62 7.87
C HIS A 107 -2.71 -1.32 8.64
N ASP A 108 -3.69 -1.27 9.55
CA ASP A 108 -3.95 -0.08 10.35
C ASP A 108 -3.21 -0.10 11.69
N ASN A 109 -2.22 0.79 11.82
CA ASN A 109 -1.50 1.01 13.07
C ASN A 109 -2.40 1.54 14.18
N PHE A 110 -3.46 2.29 13.84
CA PHE A 110 -4.43 2.79 14.80
C PHE A 110 -5.21 1.64 15.45
N PHE A 111 -5.58 0.62 14.68
CA PHE A 111 -6.21 -0.60 15.20
C PHE A 111 -5.31 -1.29 16.22
N LYS A 112 -4.02 -1.43 15.91
CA LYS A 112 -3.04 -2.06 16.81
C LYS A 112 -2.89 -1.29 18.14
N ALA A 113 -2.91 0.04 18.10
CA ALA A 113 -2.84 0.86 19.32
C ALA A 113 -4.15 0.83 20.12
N SER A 114 -5.29 0.83 19.42
CA SER A 114 -6.62 0.94 20.03
C SER A 114 -7.13 -0.39 20.59
N SER A 115 -6.77 -1.53 20.00
CA SER A 115 -7.20 -2.86 20.45
C SER A 115 -6.74 -3.20 21.87
N ALA A 116 -5.70 -2.54 22.38
CA ALA A 116 -5.27 -2.67 23.78
C ALA A 116 -6.22 -1.95 24.77
N LYS A 117 -6.99 -0.97 24.32
CA LYS A 117 -7.84 -0.10 25.18
C LYS A 117 -9.34 -0.32 24.98
N LYS A 118 -9.75 -0.74 23.79
CA LYS A 118 -11.17 -0.96 23.44
C LYS A 118 -11.33 -2.17 22.52
N PRO A 119 -12.48 -2.86 22.55
CA PRO A 119 -12.75 -3.95 21.61
C PRO A 119 -12.85 -3.37 20.20
N MET A 120 -12.08 -3.96 19.28
CA MET A 120 -11.95 -3.46 17.91
C MET A 120 -12.23 -4.55 16.86
N PHE A 121 -12.16 -5.83 17.24
CA PHE A 121 -12.40 -6.94 16.32
C PHE A 121 -13.89 -7.06 16.02
N LYS A 122 -14.29 -6.81 14.78
CA LYS A 122 -15.69 -6.95 14.32
C LYS A 122 -15.97 -8.38 13.88
N CYS A 123 -17.24 -8.79 13.90
CA CYS A 123 -17.68 -10.06 13.33
C CYS A 123 -17.42 -10.12 11.81
N PHE A 124 -17.20 -11.32 11.28
CA PHE A 124 -17.01 -11.54 9.83
C PHE A 124 -18.27 -11.32 8.99
N ILE A 125 -19.44 -11.19 9.61
CA ILE A 125 -20.72 -10.97 8.93
C ILE A 125 -21.09 -9.50 9.02
N GLU A 126 -21.40 -8.88 7.89
CA GLU A 126 -21.75 -7.45 7.76
C GLU A 126 -22.95 -7.04 8.61
N THR A 127 -23.94 -7.92 8.75
CA THR A 127 -25.15 -7.67 9.53
C THR A 127 -24.96 -7.86 11.04
N CYS A 128 -23.76 -8.27 11.48
CA CYS A 128 -23.46 -8.51 12.88
C CYS A 128 -22.51 -7.43 13.43
N GLU A 129 -23.03 -6.58 14.31
CA GLU A 129 -22.31 -5.42 14.88
C GLU A 129 -21.53 -5.76 16.17
N THR A 130 -21.36 -7.04 16.49
CA THR A 130 -20.65 -7.46 17.71
C THR A 130 -19.16 -7.16 17.61
N LEU A 131 -18.59 -6.64 18.70
CA LEU A 131 -17.18 -6.30 18.84
C LEU A 131 -16.52 -7.18 19.90
N PHE A 132 -15.28 -7.58 19.62
CA PHE A 132 -14.47 -8.47 20.45
C PHE A 132 -13.13 -7.85 20.80
N TRP A 133 -12.55 -8.31 21.91
CA TRP A 133 -11.20 -7.92 22.32
C TRP A 133 -10.13 -8.71 21.57
N ASN A 134 -10.43 -9.97 21.24
CA ASN A 134 -9.50 -10.88 20.61
C ASN A 134 -10.11 -11.51 19.35
N SER A 135 -9.25 -11.82 18.39
CA SER A 135 -9.62 -12.64 17.23
C SER A 135 -10.16 -14.02 17.63
N GLU A 136 -9.71 -14.59 18.75
CA GLU A 136 -10.16 -15.91 19.22
C GLU A 136 -11.62 -15.87 19.72
N GLU A 137 -12.00 -14.80 20.42
CA GLU A 137 -13.39 -14.56 20.87
C GLU A 137 -14.33 -14.36 19.68
N ARG A 138 -13.90 -13.57 18.69
CA ARG A 138 -14.62 -13.41 17.42
C ARG A 138 -14.85 -14.77 16.76
N ASP A 139 -13.82 -15.60 16.66
CA ASP A 139 -13.92 -16.91 16.03
C ASP A 139 -14.86 -17.86 16.80
N THR A 140 -14.92 -17.77 18.14
CA THR A 140 -15.92 -18.53 18.93
C THR A 140 -17.33 -18.03 18.68
N HIS A 141 -17.56 -16.71 18.68
CA HIS A 141 -18.86 -16.13 18.37
C HIS A 141 -19.37 -16.56 16.99
N CYS A 142 -18.50 -16.54 15.98
CA CYS A 142 -18.89 -16.96 14.64
C CYS A 142 -19.21 -18.47 14.55
N LYS A 143 -18.60 -19.32 15.39
CA LYS A 143 -18.95 -20.75 15.46
C LYS A 143 -20.29 -20.96 16.15
N ASP A 144 -20.53 -20.28 17.26
CA ASP A 144 -21.67 -20.59 18.12
C ASP A 144 -22.95 -19.91 17.62
N ILE A 145 -22.86 -18.64 17.22
CA ILE A 145 -24.02 -17.85 16.76
C ILE A 145 -24.28 -18.08 15.27
N HIS A 146 -23.23 -17.99 14.46
CA HIS A 146 -23.37 -18.03 12.99
C HIS A 146 -23.11 -19.41 12.39
N LYS A 147 -22.76 -20.42 13.20
CA LYS A 147 -22.48 -21.80 12.76
C LYS A 147 -21.50 -21.87 11.61
N MET A 148 -20.54 -20.94 11.60
CA MET A 148 -19.59 -20.80 10.50
C MET A 148 -18.60 -21.96 10.50
N SER A 149 -18.27 -22.45 9.29
CA SER A 149 -17.37 -23.61 9.16
C SER A 149 -15.98 -23.30 9.71
N LYS A 150 -15.35 -24.33 10.31
CA LYS A 150 -13.95 -24.22 10.78
C LYS A 150 -12.97 -23.88 9.65
N ASN A 151 -13.25 -24.37 8.44
CA ASN A 151 -12.43 -24.10 7.26
C ASN A 151 -12.40 -22.60 6.95
N PHE A 152 -13.56 -21.95 6.91
CA PHE A 152 -13.65 -20.51 6.68
C PHE A 152 -12.84 -19.73 7.72
N LEU A 153 -13.06 -20.01 9.00
CA LEU A 153 -12.35 -19.35 10.09
C LEU A 153 -10.83 -19.50 9.99
N GLN A 154 -10.35 -20.67 9.54
CA GLN A 154 -8.92 -20.90 9.38
C GLN A 154 -8.30 -20.19 8.16
N HIS A 155 -9.08 -19.90 7.12
CA HIS A 155 -8.63 -19.12 5.97
C HIS A 155 -8.46 -17.63 6.30
N TYR A 156 -9.32 -17.08 7.15
CA TYR A 156 -9.30 -15.67 7.55
C TYR A 156 -8.53 -15.41 8.85
N GLY A 157 -8.34 -16.42 9.68
CA GLY A 157 -7.53 -16.34 10.88
C GLY A 157 -6.08 -15.97 10.56
N ILE A 158 -5.53 -15.03 11.34
CA ILE A 158 -4.12 -14.67 11.26
C ILE A 158 -3.32 -15.91 11.66
N LYS A 159 -2.62 -16.53 10.69
CA LYS A 159 -1.72 -17.64 10.98
C LYS A 159 -0.60 -17.11 11.87
N LYS A 160 -0.70 -17.36 13.18
CA LYS A 160 0.41 -17.19 14.12
C LYS A 160 1.52 -18.11 13.63
N ASN A 161 2.53 -17.55 12.98
CA ASN A 161 3.75 -18.29 12.65
C ASN A 161 4.34 -18.76 13.98
N LYS A 162 4.13 -20.03 14.33
CA LYS A 162 4.87 -20.70 15.39
C LYS A 162 6.32 -20.79 14.91
N LYS A 163 7.09 -19.70 15.06
CA LYS A 163 8.55 -19.77 15.05
C LYS A 163 8.89 -20.75 16.16
N LYS A 164 9.23 -21.99 15.79
CA LYS A 164 9.93 -22.90 16.70
C LYS A 164 11.19 -22.13 17.11
N ASN A 165 11.23 -21.63 18.33
CA ASN A 165 12.42 -21.03 18.93
C ASN A 165 13.48 -22.14 19.00
N LYS A 166 14.26 -22.31 17.93
CA LYS A 166 15.55 -22.99 18.02
C LYS A 166 16.43 -21.99 18.76
N LYS A 167 16.67 -22.24 20.05
CA LYS A 167 17.68 -21.52 20.83
C LYS A 167 18.99 -21.60 20.05
N THR A 168 19.38 -20.53 19.36
CA THR A 168 20.76 -20.32 18.96
C THR A 168 21.55 -20.16 20.25
N LYS A 169 22.36 -21.16 20.59
CA LYS A 169 23.42 -20.99 21.58
C LYS A 169 24.36 -19.94 20.99
N ASN A 170 24.43 -18.77 21.62
CA ASN A 170 25.49 -17.81 21.33
C ASN A 170 26.79 -18.48 21.78
N ASN A 171 27.61 -18.94 20.83
CA ASN A 171 29.00 -19.21 21.13
C ASN A 171 29.70 -17.85 21.25
N GLU A 172 30.60 -17.74 22.23
CA GLU A 172 31.38 -16.54 22.55
C GLU A 172 31.98 -15.88 21.29
N PRO A 173 32.14 -14.54 21.31
CA PRO A 173 32.82 -13.84 20.22
C PRO A 173 34.26 -14.38 20.07
N PRO A 174 34.78 -14.52 18.83
CA PRO A 174 36.12 -15.03 18.60
C PRO A 174 37.18 -14.12 19.22
N ASN A 175 38.15 -14.73 19.90
CA ASN A 175 39.30 -14.07 20.51
C ASN A 175 40.11 -13.29 19.44
N LEU A 176 40.28 -11.98 19.67
CA LEU A 176 40.98 -11.04 18.79
C LEU A 176 42.49 -11.34 18.63
N GLU A 177 43.06 -12.15 19.52
CA GLU A 177 44.49 -12.41 19.60
C GLU A 177 45.00 -13.39 18.53
N ALA A 178 44.12 -14.14 17.86
CA ALA A 178 44.49 -15.13 16.84
C ALA A 178 44.73 -14.53 15.43
N MET A 179 44.43 -13.25 15.19
CA MET A 179 44.54 -12.62 13.87
C MET A 179 45.89 -11.92 13.60
N LEU A 180 46.82 -11.95 14.55
CA LEU A 180 48.11 -11.23 14.47
C LEU A 180 49.32 -12.10 14.12
N SER A 181 49.16 -13.40 13.86
CA SER A 181 50.28 -14.35 13.65
C SER A 181 50.48 -14.84 12.22
N SER A 182 49.90 -14.19 11.21
CA SER A 182 50.18 -14.50 9.80
C SER A 182 51.14 -13.47 9.19
N ASN A 183 52.45 -13.70 9.39
CA ASN A 183 53.49 -13.08 8.57
C ASN A 183 53.36 -13.60 7.13
N MET A 184 53.04 -12.73 6.17
CA MET A 184 53.17 -13.03 4.75
C MET A 184 54.65 -13.02 4.35
N VAL A 185 55.20 -14.18 4.03
CA VAL A 185 56.40 -14.30 3.20
C VAL A 185 55.96 -14.06 1.76
N ILE A 186 56.60 -13.10 1.09
CA ILE A 186 56.45 -12.84 -0.34
C ILE A 186 57.73 -13.41 -0.99
N ASP A 187 57.57 -14.46 -1.79
CA ASP A 187 58.57 -14.89 -2.79
C ASP A 187 58.45 -14.03 -4.05
#